data_AF-G7QDY9-F1
#
_entry.id   AF-G7QDY9-F1
#
_cell.length_a   1.000
_cell.length_b   1.000
_cell.length_c   1.000
_cell.angle_alpha   90.00
_cell.angle_beta   90.00
_cell.angle_gamma   90.00
#
_symmetry.space_group_name_H-M   'P 1'
#
loop_
_entity.id
_entity.type
_entity.pdbx_description
1 polymer ?
#
loop_
_entity_poly.entity_id
_entity_poly.type
_entity_poly.pdbx_seq_one_letter_code
_entity_poly.pdbx_strand_id
1 'polypeptide(L)' 'MILPDLPSMAPGQLALLITLLVLAILPNYIAIWQSFHREFPTPLERMFWFLLAIFVPLLGGIAYLIWGRKRGRKTS' A
#
# COMPACT_ATOMS: atom_id res chain seq x y z
N MET A 1 31.98 -4.14 -4.28
CA MET A 1 30.69 -3.58 -3.83
C MET A 1 30.28 -2.55 -4.87
N ILE A 2 29.28 -2.82 -5.71
CA ILE A 2 28.87 -1.94 -6.83
C ILE A 2 27.62 -1.16 -6.41
N LEU A 3 27.75 -0.33 -5.36
CA LEU A 3 26.75 0.71 -5.11
C LEU A 3 27.44 2.03 -5.47
N PRO A 4 26.93 2.81 -6.43
CA PRO A 4 27.51 4.10 -6.74
C PRO A 4 27.36 5.05 -5.55
N ASP A 5 28.31 5.98 -5.39
CA ASP A 5 28.19 7.06 -4.43
C ASP A 5 26.90 7.85 -4.72
N LEU A 6 26.03 7.96 -3.72
CA LEU A 6 24.81 8.75 -3.84
C LEU A 6 25.16 10.24 -3.74
N PRO A 7 24.53 11.10 -4.55
CA PRO A 7 24.74 12.54 -4.45
C PRO A 7 24.27 13.05 -3.08
N SER A 8 24.94 14.08 -2.56
CA SER A 8 24.49 14.76 -1.34
C SER A 8 23.15 15.44 -1.59
N MET A 9 22.20 15.24 -0.68
CA MET A 9 20.86 15.82 -0.74
C MET A 9 20.70 16.91 0.31
N ALA A 10 20.08 18.03 -0.08
CA ALA A 10 19.60 18.99 0.90
C ALA A 10 18.51 18.35 1.77
N PRO A 11 18.34 18.75 3.04
CA PRO A 11 17.32 18.19 3.93
C PRO A 11 15.90 18.20 3.33
N GLY A 12 15.56 19.25 2.57
CA GLY A 12 14.27 19.34 1.87
C GLY A 12 14.10 18.31 0.75
N GLN A 13 15.17 17.98 0.01
CA GLN A 13 15.12 16.96 -1.05
C GLN A 13 14.94 15.57 -0.44
N LEU A 14 15.63 15.28 0.66
CA LEU A 14 15.47 14.04 1.40
C LEU A 14 14.05 13.90 1.95
N ALA A 15 13.50 14.96 2.54
CA ALA A 15 12.12 14.97 3.06
C ALA A 15 11.09 14.72 1.95
N LEU A 16 11.25 15.35 0.78
CA LEU A 16 10.40 15.12 -0.38
C LEU A 16 10.49 13.69 -0.88
N LEU A 17 11.70 13.15 -1.01
CA LEU A 17 11.92 11.76 -1.44
C LEU A 17 11.23 10.78 -0.49
N ILE A 18 11.45 10.91 0.82
CA ILE A 18 10.82 10.06 1.84
C ILE A 18 9.29 10.17 1.74
N THR A 19 8.77 11.40 1.59
CA THR A 19 7.33 11.64 1.50
C THR A 19 6.73 10.94 0.27
N LEU A 20 7.37 11.03 -0.89
CA LEU A 20 6.93 10.36 -2.12
C LEU A 20 6.96 8.84 -1.97
N LEU A 21 8.02 8.30 -1.37
CA LEU A 21 8.13 6.86 -1.11
C LEU A 21 7.03 6.38 -0.15
N VAL A 22 6.79 7.10 0.95
CA VAL A 22 5.73 6.78 1.91
C VAL A 22 4.36 6.86 1.23
N LEU A 23 4.08 7.90 0.45
CA LEU A 23 2.81 8.04 -0.27
C LEU A 23 2.60 6.90 -1.28
N ALA A 24 3.66 6.44 -1.95
CA ALA A 24 3.57 5.33 -2.89
C ALA A 24 3.35 3.98 -2.18
N ILE A 25 4.01 3.75 -1.04
CA ILE A 25 4.03 2.45 -0.35
C ILE A 25 2.81 2.28 0.57
N LEU A 26 2.46 3.32 1.33
CA LEU A 26 1.53 3.23 2.45
C LEU A 26 0.12 2.75 2.06
N PRO A 27 -0.49 3.19 0.94
CA PRO A 27 -1.81 2.70 0.53
C PRO A 27 -1.83 1.18 0.29
N ASN A 28 -0.78 0.64 -0.35
CA ASN A 28 -0.68 -0.79 -0.63
C ASN A 28 -0.44 -1.59 0.64
N TYR A 29 0.45 -1.11 1.50
CA TYR A 29 0.69 -1.72 2.81
C TYR A 29 -0.61 -1.83 3.61
N ILE A 30 -1.39 -0.74 3.72
CA ILE A 30 -2.66 -0.75 4.44
C ILE A 30 -3.65 -1.72 3.79
N ALA A 31 -3.72 -1.75 2.46
CA ALA A 31 -4.61 -2.64 1.73
C ALA A 31 -4.28 -4.11 1.98
N ILE A 32 -3.01 -4.49 1.88
CA ILE A 32 -2.53 -5.84 2.16
C ILE A 32 -2.79 -6.21 3.62
N TRP A 33 -2.42 -5.33 4.56
CA TRP A 33 -2.63 -5.55 5.99
C TRP A 33 -4.11 -5.81 6.29
N GLN A 34 -5.01 -4.95 5.80
CA GLN A 34 -6.43 -5.11 6.05
C GLN A 34 -7.04 -6.29 5.31
N SER A 35 -6.48 -6.73 4.18
CA SER A 35 -6.88 -7.99 3.54
C SER A 35 -6.62 -9.20 4.43
N PHE A 36 -5.58 -9.18 5.28
CA PHE A 36 -5.33 -10.26 6.25
C PHE A 36 -6.12 -10.12 7.56
N HIS A 37 -6.40 -8.89 8.00
CA HIS A 37 -7.00 -8.62 9.33
C HIS A 37 -8.49 -8.29 9.28
N ARG A 38 -9.14 -8.49 8.13
CA ARG A 38 -10.59 -8.28 7.98
C ARG A 38 -11.24 -9.49 7.39
N GLU A 39 -12.48 -9.69 7.82
CA GLU A 39 -13.36 -10.69 7.26
C GLU A 39 -14.11 -10.09 6.08
N PHE A 40 -13.92 -10.70 4.92
CA PHE A 40 -14.64 -10.34 3.70
C PHE A 40 -15.82 -11.28 3.50
N PRO A 41 -16.86 -10.87 2.76
CA PRO A 41 -18.01 -11.71 2.46
C PRO A 41 -17.63 -13.04 1.80
N THR A 42 -16.56 -13.04 0.99
CA THR A 42 -16.03 -14.25 0.35
C THR A 42 -14.50 -14.28 0.37
N PRO A 43 -13.87 -15.48 0.36
CA PRO A 43 -12.42 -15.61 0.21
C PRO A 43 -11.88 -15.01 -1.09
N LEU A 44 -12.67 -15.09 -2.18
CA LEU A 44 -12.31 -14.53 -3.48
C LEU A 44 -12.24 -13.01 -3.44
N GLU A 45 -13.18 -12.36 -2.75
CA GLU A 45 -13.17 -10.90 -2.62
C GLU A 45 -11.95 -10.42 -1.84
N ARG A 46 -11.59 -11.11 -0.75
CA ARG A 46 -10.34 -10.85 -0.01
C ARG A 46 -9.12 -10.97 -0.94
N MET A 47 -9.08 -12.04 -1.74
CA MET A 47 -7.98 -12.29 -2.67
C MET A 47 -7.90 -11.22 -3.75
N PHE A 48 -9.03 -10.78 -4.32
CA PHE A 48 -9.09 -9.72 -5.30
C PHE A 48 -8.43 -8.43 -4.78
N TRP A 49 -8.83 -7.98 -3.58
CA TRP A 49 -8.28 -6.77 -2.98
C TRP A 49 -6.79 -6.88 -2.65
N PHE A 50 -6.34 -8.05 -2.19
CA PHE A 50 -4.93 -8.34 -1.95
C PHE A 50 -4.10 -8.30 -3.25
N LEU A 51 -4.54 -9.01 -4.29
CA LEU A 51 -3.83 -9.06 -5.57
C LEU A 51 -3.84 -7.70 -6.26
N LEU A 52 -4.94 -6.95 -6.18
CA LEU A 52 -5.04 -5.61 -6.75
C LEU A 52 -4.00 -4.66 -6.13
N ALA A 53 -3.80 -4.72 -4.81
CA ALA A 53 -2.79 -3.91 -4.12
C ALA A 53 -1.33 -4.29 -4.47
N ILE A 54 -1.08 -5.52 -4.92
CA ILE A 54 0.25 -6.00 -5.30
C ILE A 54 0.56 -5.71 -6.78
N PHE A 55 -0.36 -6.06 -7.67
CA PHE A 55 -0.12 -5.99 -9.13
C PHE A 55 -0.42 -4.62 -9.73
N VAL A 56 -1.26 -3.83 -9.06
CA VAL A 56 -1.56 -2.45 -9.47
C VAL A 56 -1.20 -1.51 -8.31
N PRO A 57 0.08 -1.39 -7.95
CA PRO A 57 0.47 -0.63 -6.78
C PRO A 57 0.07 0.85 -6.90
N LEU A 58 -0.16 1.47 -5.75
CA LEU A 58 -0.72 2.81 -5.56
C LEU A 58 -2.20 2.89 -5.96
N LEU A 59 -2.56 2.61 -7.21
CA LEU A 59 -3.95 2.66 -7.66
C LEU A 59 -4.81 1.60 -6.98
N GLY A 60 -4.31 0.38 -6.85
CA GLY A 60 -4.97 -0.73 -6.17
C GLY A 60 -5.09 -0.51 -4.67
N GLY A 61 -4.04 0.02 -4.03
CA GLY A 61 -4.08 0.46 -2.63
C GLY A 61 -5.11 1.58 -2.41
N ILE A 62 -5.15 2.59 -3.29
CA ILE A 62 -6.15 3.68 -3.23
C ILE A 62 -7.56 3.13 -3.45
N ALA A 63 -7.76 2.29 -4.46
CA ALA A 63 -9.07 1.68 -4.74
C ALA A 63 -9.55 0.84 -3.55
N TYR A 64 -8.64 0.11 -2.92
CA TYR A 64 -8.95 -0.59 -1.69
C TYR A 64 -9.39 0.37 -0.57
N LEU A 65 -8.64 1.45 -0.32
CA LEU A 65 -8.95 2.38 0.76
C LEU A 65 -10.32 3.05 0.60
N ILE A 66 -10.74 3.35 -0.63
CA ILE A 66 -12.03 3.99 -0.93
C ILE A 66 -13.19 2.98 -0.90
N TRP A 67 -13.02 1.81 -1.54
CA TRP A 67 -14.09 0.83 -1.75
C TRP A 67 -13.88 -0.46 -0.95
N GLY A 68 -12.74 -1.13 -1.10
CA GLY A 68 -12.46 -2.43 -0.46
C GLY A 68 -12.53 -2.41 1.07
N ARG A 69 -12.08 -1.31 1.70
CA ARG A 69 -12.16 -1.09 3.14
C ARG A 69 -13.60 -1.11 3.67
N LYS A 70 -14.60 -0.76 2.85
CA LYS A 70 -16.01 -0.77 3.28
C LYS A 70 -16.62 -2.17 3.22
N ARG A 71 -15.97 -3.09 2.50
CA ARG A 71 -16.43 -4.46 2.27
C ARG A 71 -15.99 -5.41 3.38
N GLY A 72 -14.78 -5.22 3.93
CA GLY A 72 -14.26 -6.05 5.02
C GLY A 72 -14.71 -5.55 6.40
N ARG A 73 -15.22 -6.44 7.25
CA ARG A 73 -15.55 -6.16 8.66
C ARG A 73 -14.31 -6.38 9.54
N LYS A 74 -14.19 -5.60 10.62
CA LYS A 74 -13.17 -5.85 11.64
C LYS A 74 -13.55 -7.15 12.36
N THR A 75 -12.60 -8.06 12.53
CA THR A 75 -12.78 -9.24 13.38
C THR A 75 -13.06 -8.77 14.80
N SER A 76 -14.16 -9.26 15.38
CA SER A 76 -14.61 -8.97 16.75
C SER A 76 -13.67 -9.55 17.81
#